data_AF-A0A507B8P3-F1
#
_entry.id   AF-A0A507B8P3-F1
#
_cell.length_a   1.000
_cell.length_b   1.000
_cell.length_c   1.000
_cell.angle_alpha   90.00
_cell.angle_beta   90.00
_cell.angle_gamma   90.00
#
_symmetry.space_group_name_H-M   'P 1'
#
loop_
_entity.id
_entity.type
_entity.pdbx_description
1 polymer ?
#
loop_
_entity_poly.entity_id
_entity_poly.type
_entity_poly.pdbx_seq_one_letter_code
_entity_poly.pdbx_strand_id
1 'polypeptide(L)'
;MELTSQRWYKGLFAATALPWLRLVSSFGGLGGLLPRHRIQGDDDLSKDPVKLARICRPICASMLRHLRYPGAPKLKAESVEALLEYMHKRAVEFGVPLDTPISAKGFRLGYAEGLLAHPNHPVEVQGYVGLFTWLVVQYDDIVGQNDQMVDEALRFHERFFAGERQPHNLLEGIAILLREANDHFDPVMANLMQLSVLKFLTSNLLERHAGFQNLDVTRDGVKFPHFYRDLSGMNVAYAVFCYPKAQYPDVSQFLEAMPDMARFIDISNDVLSFYKEELGGDTRNYIHNVANTTGKPIAVVLEETNQETIECAKRVNAILKGRGVYDQSWQDSVRGYMAMHTTNPRYKLKDLGLGEEHPLAPFEHQIGELFERFHKQ
;
A
#
# COMPACT_ATOMS: atom_id res chain seq x y z
N MET A 1 13.08 34.71 -17.01
CA MET A 1 13.03 33.37 -16.38
C MET A 1 11.65 33.14 -15.77
N GLU A 2 10.58 33.45 -16.51
CA GLU A 2 9.23 33.68 -15.96
C GLU A 2 8.12 32.97 -16.77
N LEU A 3 8.48 32.35 -17.91
CA LEU A 3 7.53 31.63 -18.78
C LEU A 3 7.50 30.11 -18.50
N THR A 4 8.42 29.61 -17.67
CA THR A 4 8.45 28.19 -17.27
C THR A 4 7.57 27.91 -16.06
N SER A 5 7.31 28.86 -15.15
CA SER A 5 6.49 28.65 -13.93
C SER A 5 4.99 28.50 -14.21
N GLN A 6 4.45 29.17 -15.23
CA GLN A 6 3.03 29.08 -15.60
C GLN A 6 2.61 27.74 -16.23
N ARG A 7 3.57 26.92 -16.70
CA ARG A 7 3.28 25.58 -17.26
C ARG A 7 3.03 24.54 -16.16
N TRP A 8 3.49 24.77 -14.93
CA TRP A 8 3.32 23.87 -13.78
C TRP A 8 1.91 23.92 -13.18
N TYR A 9 1.30 25.12 -13.13
CA TYR A 9 -0.05 25.31 -12.57
C TYR A 9 -1.16 24.54 -13.31
N LYS A 10 -1.01 24.33 -14.63
CA LYS A 10 -2.00 23.59 -15.42
C LYS A 10 -1.89 22.06 -15.27
N GLY A 11 -0.79 21.52 -14.76
CA GLY A 11 -0.62 20.08 -14.55
C GLY A 11 -1.27 19.56 -13.26
N LEU A 12 -1.31 20.39 -12.20
CA LEU A 12 -1.89 20.00 -10.91
C LEU A 12 -3.41 20.20 -10.83
N PHE A 13 -3.99 21.14 -11.60
CA PHE A 13 -5.41 21.55 -11.45
C PHE A 13 -6.27 21.45 -12.72
N ALA A 14 -5.73 21.06 -13.89
CA ALA A 14 -6.57 20.82 -15.07
C ALA A 14 -7.08 19.37 -15.12
N ALA A 15 -8.08 19.07 -14.31
CA ALA A 15 -8.90 17.88 -14.47
C ALA A 15 -10.38 18.26 -14.62
N THR A 16 -10.71 19.00 -15.68
CA THR A 16 -12.08 19.12 -16.18
C THR A 16 -12.13 18.84 -17.70
N ALA A 17 -12.69 17.67 -18.03
CA ALA A 17 -13.28 17.24 -19.30
C ALA A 17 -12.40 17.05 -20.58
N LEU A 18 -11.93 15.78 -20.78
CA LEU A 18 -11.73 15.00 -22.03
C LEU A 18 -10.71 15.46 -23.11
N PRO A 19 -10.16 14.57 -24.00
CA PRO A 19 -10.15 13.09 -24.05
C PRO A 19 -8.74 12.47 -24.31
N TRP A 20 -8.14 11.76 -23.34
CA TRP A 20 -6.90 10.96 -23.54
C TRP A 20 -6.93 9.73 -22.61
N LEU A 21 -7.67 8.67 -22.92
CA LEU A 21 -7.18 7.47 -23.62
C LEU A 21 -5.78 7.60 -24.25
N ARG A 22 -4.74 7.38 -23.43
CA ARG A 22 -3.53 6.57 -23.72
C ARG A 22 -2.44 6.84 -22.69
N LEU A 23 -2.46 6.03 -21.63
CA LEU A 23 -1.28 5.48 -20.96
C LEU A 23 -1.79 4.22 -20.25
N VAL A 24 -2.20 3.27 -21.09
CA VAL A 24 -2.55 1.90 -20.72
C VAL A 24 -1.27 1.10 -20.92
N SER A 25 -0.84 0.41 -19.86
CA SER A 25 0.06 -0.76 -19.83
C SER A 25 1.23 -0.80 -20.82
N SER A 26 2.47 -0.70 -20.33
CA SER A 26 3.69 -1.34 -20.87
C SER A 26 4.91 -0.66 -20.21
N PHE A 27 5.93 -1.35 -19.72
CA PHE A 27 6.49 -2.62 -20.15
C PHE A 27 6.87 -3.49 -18.95
N GLY A 28 6.46 -4.77 -19.02
CA GLY A 28 7.27 -5.81 -18.42
C GLY A 28 8.66 -5.77 -19.03
N GLY A 29 9.68 -5.86 -18.17
CA GLY A 29 11.06 -5.98 -18.59
C GLY A 29 11.21 -7.09 -19.63
N LEU A 30 11.97 -6.78 -20.68
CA LEU A 30 12.42 -7.69 -21.72
C LEU A 30 13.07 -8.95 -21.11
N GLY A 31 12.27 -10.01 -20.97
CA GLY A 31 12.71 -11.34 -20.60
C GLY A 31 12.15 -12.37 -21.56
N GLY A 32 12.91 -12.66 -22.62
CA GLY A 32 12.82 -13.90 -23.39
C GLY A 32 11.62 -14.07 -24.33
N LEU A 33 11.89 -14.06 -25.64
CA LEU A 33 11.05 -14.71 -26.63
C LEU A 33 10.94 -16.21 -26.30
N LEU A 34 9.83 -16.66 -25.70
CA LEU A 34 9.26 -18.01 -25.82
C LEU A 34 7.87 -18.01 -25.15
N PRO A 35 6.82 -18.57 -25.77
CA PRO A 35 5.49 -18.62 -25.17
C PRO A 35 5.50 -19.63 -24.01
N ARG A 36 5.41 -19.12 -22.77
CA ARG A 36 5.21 -19.96 -21.58
C ARG A 36 3.78 -20.53 -21.61
N HIS A 37 3.63 -21.82 -21.35
CA HIS A 37 2.34 -22.51 -21.32
C HIS A 37 1.43 -21.91 -20.24
N ARG A 38 0.50 -21.08 -20.68
CA ARG A 38 -0.55 -20.46 -19.89
C ARG A 38 -1.72 -21.42 -19.80
N ILE A 39 -2.36 -21.55 -18.62
CA ILE A 39 -3.62 -22.31 -18.51
C ILE A 39 -4.69 -21.54 -19.30
N GLN A 40 -5.18 -22.17 -20.36
CA GLN A 40 -5.99 -21.62 -21.45
C GLN A 40 -7.44 -21.23 -21.06
N GLY A 41 -7.70 -20.91 -19.78
CA GLY A 41 -9.06 -20.76 -19.23
C GLY A 41 -9.61 -19.32 -19.23
N ASP A 42 -8.75 -18.31 -19.02
CA ASP A 42 -9.18 -16.93 -18.69
C ASP A 42 -8.45 -15.84 -19.50
N ASP A 43 -7.85 -16.20 -20.64
CA ASP A 43 -6.92 -15.41 -21.48
C ASP A 43 -7.44 -14.05 -22.02
N ASP A 44 -8.63 -13.59 -21.62
CA ASP A 44 -9.34 -12.45 -22.20
C ASP A 44 -9.96 -11.49 -21.16
N LEU A 45 -9.80 -11.72 -19.85
CA LEU A 45 -10.42 -10.84 -18.83
C LEU A 45 -9.94 -9.39 -18.93
N SER A 46 -8.66 -9.17 -19.22
CA SER A 46 -8.09 -7.83 -19.42
C SER A 46 -8.62 -7.12 -20.67
N LYS A 47 -9.12 -7.87 -21.66
CA LYS A 47 -9.65 -7.35 -22.93
C LYS A 47 -11.16 -7.16 -22.93
N ASP A 48 -11.86 -7.66 -21.91
CA ASP A 48 -13.27 -7.40 -21.65
C ASP A 48 -13.48 -6.76 -20.26
N PRO A 49 -13.27 -5.43 -20.14
CA PRO A 49 -13.46 -4.68 -18.90
C PRO A 49 -14.86 -4.83 -18.29
N VAL A 50 -15.89 -5.07 -19.12
CA VAL A 50 -17.28 -5.23 -18.67
C VAL A 50 -17.46 -6.57 -17.98
N LYS A 51 -16.96 -7.65 -18.59
CA LYS A 51 -16.96 -8.99 -17.97
C LYS A 51 -16.12 -9.01 -16.70
N LEU A 52 -14.94 -8.41 -16.72
CA LEU A 52 -14.07 -8.30 -15.55
C LEU A 52 -14.78 -7.54 -14.41
N ALA A 53 -15.40 -6.39 -14.70
CA ALA A 53 -16.16 -5.63 -13.70
C ALA A 53 -17.32 -6.45 -13.11
N ARG A 54 -18.01 -7.25 -13.94
CA ARG A 54 -19.09 -8.15 -13.49
C ARG A 54 -18.62 -9.24 -12.53
N ILE A 55 -17.36 -9.68 -12.66
CA ILE A 55 -16.73 -10.65 -11.74
C ILE A 55 -16.29 -9.96 -10.45
N CYS A 56 -15.52 -8.85 -10.56
CA CYS A 56 -14.91 -8.22 -9.39
C CYS A 56 -15.94 -7.50 -8.49
N ARG A 57 -16.93 -6.83 -9.08
CA ARG A 57 -17.92 -6.02 -8.33
C ARG A 57 -18.61 -6.79 -7.20
N PRO A 58 -19.26 -7.95 -7.42
CA PRO A 58 -19.95 -8.66 -6.33
C PRO A 58 -18.99 -9.15 -5.26
N ILE A 59 -17.74 -9.50 -5.61
CA ILE A 59 -16.72 -9.97 -4.67
C ILE A 59 -16.29 -8.81 -3.76
N CYS A 60 -15.86 -7.68 -4.33
CA CYS A 60 -15.46 -6.49 -3.56
C CYS A 60 -16.63 -5.95 -2.71
N ALA A 61 -17.85 -5.92 -3.26
CA ALA A 61 -19.04 -5.51 -2.52
C ALA A 61 -19.35 -6.45 -1.35
N SER A 62 -19.11 -7.76 -1.52
CA SER A 62 -19.27 -8.75 -0.46
C SER A 62 -18.29 -8.50 0.68
N MET A 63 -17.03 -8.16 0.38
CA MET A 63 -16.03 -7.79 1.38
C MET A 63 -16.53 -6.62 2.23
N LEU A 64 -16.82 -5.47 1.61
CA LEU A 64 -17.22 -4.24 2.30
C LEU A 64 -18.47 -4.46 3.17
N ARG A 65 -19.44 -5.23 2.68
CA ARG A 65 -20.64 -5.60 3.43
C ARG A 65 -20.32 -6.44 4.67
N HIS A 66 -19.48 -7.47 4.56
CA HIS A 66 -19.14 -8.34 5.70
C HIS A 66 -18.24 -7.65 6.72
N LEU A 67 -17.40 -6.71 6.27
CA LEU A 67 -16.64 -5.81 7.15
C LEU A 67 -17.52 -4.74 7.81
N ARG A 68 -18.80 -4.65 7.43
CA ARG A 68 -19.75 -3.60 7.87
C ARG A 68 -19.19 -2.20 7.65
N TYR A 69 -18.50 -2.02 6.53
CA TYR A 69 -17.80 -0.78 6.21
C TYR A 69 -18.80 0.39 6.11
N PRO A 70 -18.70 1.41 6.98
CA PRO A 70 -19.69 2.48 7.07
C PRO A 70 -19.41 3.64 6.08
N GLY A 71 -18.42 3.49 5.21
CA GLY A 71 -17.91 4.56 4.36
C GLY A 71 -16.75 5.34 4.99
N ALA A 72 -16.14 6.19 4.16
CA ALA A 72 -14.93 6.90 4.52
C ALA A 72 -15.12 7.80 5.76
N PRO A 73 -14.12 7.91 6.66
CA PRO A 73 -14.23 8.76 7.83
C PRO A 73 -14.28 10.24 7.43
N LYS A 74 -15.02 11.04 8.20
CA LYS A 74 -15.00 12.49 8.08
C LYS A 74 -13.82 13.03 8.85
N LEU A 75 -13.03 13.85 8.19
CA LEU A 75 -11.81 14.43 8.75
C LEU A 75 -12.10 15.79 9.38
N LYS A 76 -11.35 16.10 10.43
CA LYS A 76 -11.34 17.42 11.06
C LYS A 76 -10.24 18.27 10.42
N ALA A 77 -10.51 19.55 10.19
CA ALA A 77 -9.56 20.46 9.54
C ALA A 77 -8.25 20.57 10.33
N GLU A 78 -8.35 20.66 11.65
CA GLU A 78 -7.19 20.73 12.54
C GLU A 78 -6.31 19.47 12.48
N SER A 79 -6.91 18.29 12.31
CA SER A 79 -6.16 17.03 12.16
C SER A 79 -5.45 16.97 10.81
N VAL A 80 -6.11 17.49 9.77
CA VAL A 80 -5.55 17.57 8.42
C VAL A 80 -4.34 18.50 8.40
N GLU A 81 -4.49 19.71 8.92
CA GLU A 81 -3.43 20.72 8.96
C GLU A 81 -2.23 20.26 9.80
N ALA A 82 -2.48 19.72 10.99
CA ALA A 82 -1.41 19.26 11.89
C ALA A 82 -0.58 18.13 11.28
N LEU A 83 -1.22 17.14 10.65
CA LEU A 83 -0.50 16.02 10.05
C LEU A 83 0.26 16.44 8.79
N LEU A 84 -0.32 17.32 7.95
CA LEU A 84 0.39 17.86 6.78
C LEU A 84 1.63 18.66 7.18
N GLU A 85 1.51 19.53 8.18
CA GLU A 85 2.64 20.30 8.70
C GLU A 85 3.75 19.39 9.23
N TYR A 86 3.37 18.38 10.03
CA TYR A 86 4.32 17.40 10.56
C TYR A 86 5.03 16.61 9.45
N MET A 87 4.26 16.01 8.53
CA MET A 87 4.82 15.20 7.44
C MET A 87 5.70 16.04 6.51
N HIS A 88 5.29 17.27 6.19
CA HIS A 88 6.10 18.14 5.34
C HIS A 88 7.43 18.50 6.01
N LYS A 89 7.38 18.93 7.29
CA LYS A 89 8.59 19.23 8.05
C LYS A 89 9.58 18.05 8.03
N ARG A 90 9.08 16.85 8.30
CA ARG A 90 9.89 15.62 8.30
C ARG A 90 10.41 15.25 6.90
N ALA A 91 9.61 15.46 5.85
CA ALA A 91 10.05 15.27 4.47
C ALA A 91 11.24 16.16 4.10
N VAL A 92 11.22 17.43 4.52
CA VAL A 92 12.33 18.36 4.37
C VAL A 92 13.56 17.91 5.17
N GLU A 93 13.37 17.46 6.42
CA GLU A 93 14.46 16.94 7.26
C GLU A 93 15.12 15.69 6.65
N PHE A 94 14.34 14.80 6.03
CA PHE A 94 14.87 13.64 5.29
C PHE A 94 15.58 14.04 3.99
N GLY A 95 15.30 15.23 3.46
CA GLY A 95 15.84 15.71 2.18
C GLY A 95 15.30 14.92 0.99
N VAL A 96 14.10 14.34 1.09
CA VAL A 96 13.46 13.59 0.00
C VAL A 96 12.60 14.55 -0.81
N PRO A 97 12.82 14.69 -2.14
CA PRO A 97 12.07 15.64 -2.97
C PRO A 97 10.57 15.35 -2.97
N LEU A 98 9.74 16.39 -2.85
CA LEU A 98 8.27 16.30 -2.90
C LEU A 98 7.69 16.68 -4.27
N ASP A 99 8.50 17.27 -5.14
CA ASP A 99 8.11 17.85 -6.42
C ASP A 99 8.07 16.84 -7.58
N THR A 100 8.46 15.59 -7.34
CA THR A 100 8.33 14.54 -8.35
C THR A 100 6.91 13.96 -8.34
N PRO A 101 6.34 13.58 -9.50
CA PRO A 101 5.01 12.96 -9.55
C PRO A 101 4.87 11.69 -8.70
N ILE A 102 5.95 10.89 -8.62
CA ILE A 102 5.99 9.65 -7.83
C ILE A 102 5.94 10.00 -6.34
N SER A 103 6.76 10.96 -5.90
CA SER A 103 6.79 11.40 -4.51
C SER A 103 5.47 12.04 -4.08
N ALA A 104 4.91 12.96 -4.87
CA ALA A 104 3.64 13.62 -4.55
C ALA A 104 2.48 12.61 -4.41
N LYS A 105 2.42 11.62 -5.32
CA LYS A 105 1.44 10.52 -5.25
C LYS A 105 1.63 9.68 -3.99
N GLY A 106 2.87 9.29 -3.67
CA GLY A 106 3.18 8.53 -2.46
C GLY A 106 2.87 9.31 -1.19
N PHE A 107 3.13 10.62 -1.18
CA PHE A 107 2.90 11.49 -0.03
C PHE A 107 1.41 11.59 0.27
N ARG A 108 0.58 11.79 -0.77
CA ARG A 108 -0.89 11.77 -0.62
C ARG A 108 -1.41 10.44 -0.09
N LEU A 109 -0.84 9.32 -0.56
CA LEU A 109 -1.22 7.99 -0.09
C LEU A 109 -0.84 7.79 1.38
N GLY A 110 0.41 8.09 1.75
CA GLY A 110 0.85 7.95 3.14
C GLY A 110 0.09 8.87 4.09
N TYR A 111 -0.15 10.10 3.66
CA TYR A 111 -0.98 11.04 4.40
C TYR A 111 -2.41 10.53 4.63
N ALA A 112 -3.04 9.95 3.60
CA ALA A 112 -4.35 9.31 3.75
C ALA A 112 -4.29 8.11 4.70
N GLU A 113 -3.25 7.27 4.63
CA GLU A 113 -3.09 6.12 5.51
C GLU A 113 -2.99 6.55 6.98
N GLY A 114 -2.10 7.49 7.30
CA GLY A 114 -1.91 7.98 8.67
C GLY A 114 -3.17 8.58 9.27
N LEU A 115 -4.00 9.26 8.48
CA LEU A 115 -5.18 9.96 8.98
C LEU A 115 -6.45 9.10 8.97
N LEU A 116 -6.66 8.30 7.91
CA LEU A 116 -7.88 7.52 7.75
C LEU A 116 -7.85 6.27 8.63
N ALA A 117 -6.71 5.57 8.68
CA ALA A 117 -6.57 4.31 9.42
C ALA A 117 -6.22 4.51 10.89
N HIS A 118 -5.68 5.68 11.24
CA HIS A 118 -5.24 5.96 12.61
C HIS A 118 -5.78 7.29 13.16
N PRO A 119 -7.09 7.58 13.04
CA PRO A 119 -7.66 8.90 13.34
C PRO A 119 -7.53 9.32 14.81
N ASN A 120 -7.30 8.36 15.71
CA ASN A 120 -7.19 8.57 17.16
C ASN A 120 -5.74 8.52 17.68
N HIS A 121 -4.75 8.30 16.81
CA HIS A 121 -3.34 8.29 17.20
C HIS A 121 -2.79 9.72 17.34
N PRO A 122 -1.74 9.95 18.14
CA PRO A 122 -1.00 11.20 18.15
C PRO A 122 -0.49 11.56 16.75
N VAL A 123 -0.41 12.85 16.44
CA VAL A 123 0.02 13.35 15.12
C VAL A 123 1.40 12.82 14.74
N GLU A 124 2.28 12.60 15.71
CA GLU A 124 3.63 12.06 15.49
C GLU A 124 3.56 10.60 15.01
N VAL A 125 2.63 9.80 15.53
CA VAL A 125 2.44 8.40 15.10
C VAL A 125 1.74 8.36 13.75
N GLN A 126 0.71 9.18 13.55
CA GLN A 126 0.07 9.33 12.24
C GLN A 126 1.10 9.75 11.17
N GLY A 127 1.98 10.68 11.54
CA GLY A 127 3.09 11.17 10.73
C GLY A 127 4.13 10.10 10.45
N TYR A 128 4.51 9.31 11.46
CA TYR A 128 5.39 8.14 11.29
C TYR A 128 4.83 7.18 10.24
N VAL A 129 3.56 6.79 10.38
CA VAL A 129 2.89 5.87 9.43
C VAL A 129 2.82 6.49 8.04
N GLY A 130 2.43 7.77 7.94
CA GLY A 130 2.31 8.43 6.65
C GLY A 130 3.63 8.63 5.92
N LEU A 131 4.69 9.02 6.64
CA LEU A 131 6.04 9.12 6.09
C LEU A 131 6.57 7.74 5.69
N PHE A 132 6.34 6.73 6.53
CA PHE A 132 6.70 5.36 6.23
C PHE A 132 6.07 4.90 4.91
N THR A 133 4.75 4.98 4.79
CA THR A 133 4.01 4.60 3.57
C THR A 133 4.45 5.41 2.35
N TRP A 134 4.72 6.71 2.50
CA TRP A 134 5.23 7.55 1.43
C TRP A 134 6.58 7.07 0.89
N LEU A 135 7.53 6.72 1.77
CA LEU A 135 8.87 6.32 1.36
C LEU A 135 8.88 4.90 0.75
N VAL A 136 8.16 3.93 1.34
CA VAL A 136 8.16 2.55 0.83
C VAL A 136 7.45 2.41 -0.52
N VAL A 137 6.41 3.22 -0.78
CA VAL A 137 5.74 3.24 -2.10
C VAL A 137 6.64 3.84 -3.18
N GLN A 138 7.42 4.87 -2.85
CA GLN A 138 8.43 5.38 -3.79
C GLN A 138 9.52 4.34 -4.05
N TYR A 139 9.99 3.64 -3.02
CA TYR A 139 10.97 2.58 -3.17
C TYR A 139 10.46 1.48 -4.11
N ASP A 140 9.20 1.06 -3.96
CA ASP A 140 8.54 0.09 -4.85
C ASP A 140 8.49 0.56 -6.31
N ASP A 141 8.07 1.81 -6.54
CA ASP A 141 8.01 2.35 -7.90
C ASP A 141 9.43 2.54 -8.49
N ILE A 142 10.46 2.92 -7.71
CA ILE A 142 11.81 3.22 -8.23
C ILE A 142 12.65 1.95 -8.43
N VAL A 143 12.75 1.11 -7.39
CA VAL A 143 13.57 -0.11 -7.39
C VAL A 143 12.79 -1.29 -7.95
N GLY A 144 11.52 -1.40 -7.54
CA GLY A 144 10.62 -2.48 -7.94
C GLY A 144 10.01 -2.33 -9.33
N GLN A 145 10.09 -1.18 -10.00
CA GLN A 145 9.47 -1.02 -11.32
C GLN A 145 10.35 -0.30 -12.37
N ASN A 146 11.33 0.52 -11.98
CA ASN A 146 12.06 1.40 -12.91
C ASN A 146 13.57 1.12 -13.02
N ASP A 147 14.07 0.03 -12.42
CA ASP A 147 15.50 -0.37 -12.42
C ASP A 147 16.47 0.72 -11.95
N GLN A 148 15.99 1.66 -11.13
CA GLN A 148 16.77 2.74 -10.57
C GLN A 148 17.17 2.42 -9.12
N MET A 149 18.32 2.93 -8.69
CA MET A 149 18.85 2.75 -7.33
C MET A 149 19.09 1.31 -6.87
N VAL A 150 19.17 0.34 -7.80
CA VAL A 150 19.30 -1.09 -7.45
C VAL A 150 20.59 -1.37 -6.67
N ASP A 151 21.72 -0.79 -7.08
CA ASP A 151 23.01 -0.97 -6.41
C ASP A 151 23.01 -0.37 -4.99
N GLU A 152 22.37 0.78 -4.81
CA GLU A 152 22.19 1.40 -3.50
C GLU A 152 21.27 0.56 -2.61
N ALA A 153 20.19 0.04 -3.17
CA ALA A 153 19.22 -0.81 -2.48
C ALA A 153 19.83 -2.17 -2.06
N LEU A 154 20.66 -2.80 -2.91
CA LEU A 154 21.36 -4.05 -2.60
C LEU A 154 22.22 -3.95 -1.34
N ARG A 155 22.82 -2.77 -1.11
CA ARG A 155 23.69 -2.50 0.04
C ARG A 155 22.95 -1.90 1.23
N PHE A 156 21.62 -1.77 1.16
CA PHE A 156 20.82 -1.15 2.23
C PHE A 156 21.02 -1.86 3.57
N HIS A 157 20.77 -3.18 3.61
CA HIS A 157 20.84 -3.97 4.85
C HIS A 157 22.25 -3.98 5.44
N GLU A 158 23.27 -4.18 4.61
CA GLU A 158 24.69 -4.13 5.02
C GLU A 158 24.99 -2.83 5.77
N ARG A 159 24.66 -1.68 5.16
CA ARG A 159 24.88 -0.36 5.76
C ARG A 159 24.02 -0.13 6.99
N PHE A 160 22.75 -0.53 6.94
CA PHE A 160 21.80 -0.35 8.04
C PHE A 160 22.30 -1.06 9.31
N PHE A 161 22.74 -2.32 9.20
CA PHE A 161 23.26 -3.08 10.34
C PHE A 161 24.66 -2.62 10.78
N ALA A 162 25.47 -2.06 9.88
CA ALA A 162 26.74 -1.42 10.24
C ALA A 162 26.57 -0.05 10.90
N GLY A 163 25.35 0.50 10.95
CA GLY A 163 25.09 1.86 11.44
C GLY A 163 25.56 2.96 10.48
N GLU A 164 25.80 2.61 9.21
CA GLU A 164 26.23 3.54 8.18
C GLU A 164 25.05 4.32 7.58
N ARG A 165 25.32 5.57 7.21
CA ARG A 165 24.35 6.41 6.48
C ARG A 165 24.12 5.85 5.08
N GLN A 166 22.87 5.78 4.66
CA GLN A 166 22.53 5.47 3.27
C GLN A 166 22.88 6.68 2.37
N PRO A 167 23.51 6.46 1.21
CA PRO A 167 23.88 7.57 0.32
C PRO A 167 22.67 8.35 -0.20
N HIS A 168 21.59 7.64 -0.55
CA HIS A 168 20.38 8.21 -1.12
C HIS A 168 19.37 8.60 -0.04
N ASN A 169 18.82 9.81 -0.12
CA ASN A 169 17.94 10.38 0.91
C ASN A 169 16.65 9.56 1.15
N LEU A 170 16.05 8.97 0.09
CA LEU A 170 14.92 8.05 0.24
C LEU A 170 15.26 6.86 1.15
N LEU A 171 16.42 6.22 0.90
CA LEU A 171 16.87 5.08 1.70
C LEU A 171 17.25 5.54 3.11
N GLU A 172 17.87 6.70 3.25
CA GLU A 172 18.21 7.24 4.56
C GLU A 172 16.94 7.56 5.38
N GLY A 173 15.90 8.12 4.76
CA GLY A 173 14.60 8.33 5.40
C GLY A 173 13.98 7.03 5.90
N ILE A 174 14.02 5.95 5.10
CA ILE A 174 13.56 4.63 5.54
C ILE A 174 14.40 4.12 6.72
N ALA A 175 15.74 4.25 6.65
CA ALA A 175 16.63 3.84 7.73
C ALA A 175 16.39 4.64 9.02
N ILE A 176 16.11 5.95 8.93
CA ILE A 176 15.75 6.79 10.07
C ILE A 176 14.46 6.29 10.71
N LEU A 177 13.37 6.11 9.95
CA LEU A 177 12.11 5.63 10.49
C LEU A 177 12.26 4.24 11.14
N LEU A 178 13.03 3.33 10.52
CA LEU A 178 13.30 2.02 11.13
C LEU A 178 13.99 2.15 12.49
N ARG A 179 14.92 3.10 12.67
CA ARG A 179 15.57 3.35 13.95
C ARG A 179 14.62 3.98 14.98
N GLU A 180 13.73 4.86 14.54
CA GLU A 180 12.71 5.54 15.36
C GLU A 180 11.53 4.63 15.76
N ALA A 181 11.41 3.42 15.18
CA ALA A 181 10.33 2.48 15.48
C ALA A 181 10.11 2.24 17.00
N ASN A 182 11.21 2.14 17.77
CA ASN A 182 11.16 1.91 19.21
C ASN A 182 10.64 3.11 20.00
N ASP A 183 10.60 4.31 19.41
CA ASP A 183 10.06 5.51 20.06
C ASP A 183 8.53 5.44 20.13
N HIS A 184 7.90 4.79 19.14
CA HIS A 184 6.44 4.72 19.00
C HIS A 184 5.82 3.38 19.39
N PHE A 185 6.53 2.28 19.22
CA PHE A 185 5.98 0.93 19.39
C PHE A 185 6.72 0.14 20.48
N ASP A 186 6.05 -0.86 21.04
CA ASP A 186 6.67 -1.81 21.97
C ASP A 186 7.95 -2.41 21.34
N PRO A 187 9.06 -2.62 22.07
CA PRO A 187 10.32 -3.05 21.46
C PRO A 187 10.25 -4.36 20.66
N VAL A 188 9.43 -5.32 21.10
CA VAL A 188 9.26 -6.58 20.36
C VAL A 188 8.43 -6.33 19.11
N MET A 189 7.38 -5.52 19.21
CA MET A 189 6.54 -5.15 18.05
C MET A 189 7.31 -4.28 17.04
N ALA A 190 8.17 -3.37 17.51
CA ALA A 190 9.07 -2.57 16.69
C ALA A 190 10.02 -3.48 15.89
N ASN A 191 10.61 -4.49 16.53
CA ASN A 191 11.46 -5.47 15.85
C ASN A 191 10.68 -6.26 14.77
N LEU A 192 9.47 -6.70 15.07
CA LEU A 192 8.61 -7.39 14.09
C LEU A 192 8.27 -6.50 12.90
N MET A 193 7.96 -5.23 13.15
CA MET A 193 7.74 -4.24 12.09
C MET A 193 9.01 -4.07 11.26
N GLN A 194 10.17 -3.81 11.87
CA GLN A 194 11.44 -3.68 11.15
C GLN A 194 11.75 -4.90 10.27
N LEU A 195 11.55 -6.12 10.78
CA LEU A 195 11.71 -7.35 9.99
C LEU A 195 10.77 -7.40 8.78
N SER A 196 9.52 -6.99 8.95
CA SER A 196 8.52 -6.93 7.88
C SER A 196 8.93 -5.92 6.78
N VAL A 197 9.49 -4.77 7.16
CA VAL A 197 10.01 -3.78 6.21
C VAL A 197 11.27 -4.28 5.50
N LEU A 198 12.22 -4.86 6.23
CA LEU A 198 13.45 -5.39 5.65
C LEU A 198 13.16 -6.52 4.66
N LYS A 199 12.16 -7.37 4.93
CA LYS A 199 11.65 -8.37 3.97
C LYS A 199 11.12 -7.71 2.69
N PHE A 200 10.33 -6.65 2.81
CA PHE A 200 9.76 -5.93 1.67
C PHE A 200 10.83 -5.26 0.79
N LEU A 201 11.83 -4.63 1.40
CA LEU A 201 12.95 -4.05 0.65
C LEU A 201 13.72 -5.14 -0.12
N THR A 202 13.90 -6.31 0.52
CA THR A 202 14.49 -7.49 -0.12
C THR A 202 13.59 -8.09 -1.20
N SER A 203 12.27 -8.10 -1.06
CA SER A 203 11.37 -8.69 -2.07
C SER A 203 11.42 -7.92 -3.39
N ASN A 204 11.51 -6.59 -3.32
CA ASN A 204 11.72 -5.74 -4.50
C ASN A 204 13.00 -6.10 -5.27
N LEU A 205 14.08 -6.40 -4.55
CA LEU A 205 15.34 -6.88 -5.15
C LEU A 205 15.22 -8.32 -5.66
N LEU A 206 14.47 -9.18 -4.94
CA LEU A 206 14.17 -10.54 -5.37
C LEU A 206 13.42 -10.51 -6.70
N GLU A 207 12.48 -9.59 -6.90
CA GLU A 207 11.83 -9.44 -8.19
C GLU A 207 12.81 -9.12 -9.33
N ARG A 208 13.97 -8.53 -9.06
CA ARG A 208 15.00 -8.27 -10.08
C ARG A 208 15.96 -9.42 -10.27
N HIS A 209 16.02 -10.35 -9.33
CA HIS A 209 16.92 -11.49 -9.41
C HIS A 209 16.60 -12.34 -10.66
N ALA A 210 17.62 -12.67 -11.46
CA ALA A 210 17.44 -13.43 -12.70
C ALA A 210 16.76 -14.79 -12.46
N GLY A 211 17.03 -15.42 -11.31
CA GLY A 211 16.37 -16.66 -10.91
C GLY A 211 14.87 -16.49 -10.65
N PHE A 212 14.41 -15.33 -10.17
CA PHE A 212 13.00 -15.03 -9.95
C PHE A 212 12.29 -14.63 -11.25
N GLN A 213 12.96 -13.86 -12.11
CA GLN A 213 12.44 -13.49 -13.44
C GLN A 213 12.25 -14.71 -14.36
N ASN A 214 13.15 -15.68 -14.25
CA ASN A 214 13.09 -16.93 -15.00
C ASN A 214 12.44 -18.09 -14.22
N LEU A 215 11.84 -17.79 -13.06
CA LEU A 215 11.18 -18.83 -12.26
C LEU A 215 9.91 -19.27 -12.96
N ASP A 216 9.86 -20.56 -13.31
CA ASP A 216 8.63 -21.24 -13.72
C ASP A 216 8.08 -21.99 -12.51
N VAL A 217 7.15 -21.35 -11.80
CA VAL A 217 6.51 -21.94 -10.62
C VAL A 217 5.70 -23.16 -11.05
N THR A 218 6.06 -24.33 -10.52
CA THR A 218 5.35 -25.58 -10.81
C THR A 218 4.08 -25.70 -9.95
N ARG A 219 3.19 -26.64 -10.32
CA ARG A 219 2.02 -26.97 -9.51
C ARG A 219 2.37 -27.51 -8.13
N ASP A 220 3.54 -28.10 -7.96
CA ASP A 220 4.02 -28.57 -6.64
C ASP A 220 4.46 -27.40 -5.74
N GLY A 221 4.66 -26.22 -6.32
CA GLY A 221 5.01 -24.97 -5.64
C GLY A 221 3.85 -24.27 -4.92
N VAL A 222 2.80 -24.99 -4.50
CA VAL A 222 1.56 -24.39 -3.94
C VAL A 222 1.76 -23.42 -2.77
N LYS A 223 2.87 -23.53 -2.03
CA LYS A 223 3.19 -22.62 -0.91
C LYS A 223 3.92 -21.34 -1.34
N PHE A 224 4.50 -21.34 -2.54
CA PHE A 224 5.32 -20.23 -3.02
C PHE A 224 4.54 -18.91 -3.13
N PRO A 225 3.30 -18.86 -3.65
CA PRO A 225 2.54 -17.60 -3.71
C PRO A 225 2.32 -16.97 -2.33
N HIS A 226 2.03 -17.80 -1.31
CA HIS A 226 1.83 -17.34 0.06
C HIS A 226 3.12 -16.84 0.70
N PHE A 227 4.22 -17.58 0.53
CA PHE A 227 5.53 -17.17 1.00
C PHE A 227 5.98 -15.85 0.37
N TYR A 228 5.81 -15.73 -0.96
CA TYR A 228 6.18 -14.52 -1.69
C TYR A 228 5.36 -13.32 -1.23
N ARG A 229 4.04 -13.51 -1.04
CA ARG A 229 3.15 -12.44 -0.57
C ARG A 229 3.49 -11.93 0.83
N ASP A 230 3.89 -12.83 1.74
CA ASP A 230 4.39 -12.44 3.08
C ASP A 230 5.66 -11.59 3.01
N LEU A 231 6.56 -11.91 2.07
CA LEU A 231 7.76 -11.11 1.85
C LEU A 231 7.43 -9.72 1.28
N SER A 232 6.49 -9.63 0.35
CA SER A 232 6.21 -8.41 -0.42
C SER A 232 5.12 -7.50 0.19
N GLY A 233 4.57 -7.84 1.35
CA GLY A 233 3.34 -7.20 1.85
C GLY A 233 3.44 -6.14 2.94
N MET A 234 4.54 -6.12 3.69
CA MET A 234 4.67 -5.32 4.93
C MET A 234 3.52 -5.54 5.94
N ASN A 235 2.85 -6.69 5.86
CA ASN A 235 1.65 -7.03 6.59
C ASN A 235 1.73 -6.79 8.11
N VAL A 236 2.78 -7.31 8.74
CA VAL A 236 3.02 -7.16 10.18
C VAL A 236 3.34 -5.71 10.55
N ALA A 237 4.02 -4.95 9.69
CA ALA A 237 4.28 -3.53 9.95
C ALA A 237 2.96 -2.74 10.07
N TYR A 238 2.06 -2.90 9.11
CA TYR A 238 0.74 -2.23 9.14
C TYR A 238 -0.12 -2.67 10.32
N ALA A 239 -0.03 -3.93 10.72
CA ALA A 239 -0.75 -4.41 11.90
C ALA A 239 -0.15 -3.84 13.22
N VAL A 240 1.17 -3.62 13.28
CA VAL A 240 1.83 -2.93 14.42
C VAL A 240 1.44 -1.45 14.50
N PHE A 241 1.24 -0.77 13.37
CA PHE A 241 0.82 0.64 13.34
C PHE A 241 -0.52 0.90 14.04
N CYS A 242 -1.34 -0.13 14.20
CA CYS A 242 -2.58 -0.07 14.97
C CYS A 242 -2.34 0.16 16.48
N TYR A 243 -1.15 -0.11 17.02
CA TYR A 243 -0.93 -0.18 18.47
C TYR A 243 0.32 0.58 18.96
N PRO A 244 0.38 1.92 18.84
CA PRO A 244 1.43 2.72 19.47
C PRO A 244 1.45 2.52 21.00
N LYS A 245 2.64 2.28 21.57
CA LYS A 245 2.81 1.87 22.97
C LYS A 245 2.29 2.88 23.99
N ALA A 246 2.25 4.17 23.64
CA ALA A 246 1.76 5.23 24.52
C ALA A 246 0.26 5.12 24.79
N GLN A 247 -0.51 4.58 23.84
CA GLN A 247 -1.95 4.36 23.95
C GLN A 247 -2.29 2.89 24.21
N TYR A 248 -1.45 1.96 23.73
CA TYR A 248 -1.69 0.52 23.72
C TYR A 248 -0.51 -0.24 24.35
N PRO A 249 -0.19 -0.02 25.64
CA PRO A 249 1.03 -0.57 26.27
C PRO A 249 1.00 -2.09 26.51
N ASP A 250 -0.17 -2.74 26.50
CA ASP A 250 -0.32 -4.17 26.77
C ASP A 250 -0.42 -4.97 25.48
N VAL A 251 0.71 -5.51 25.02
CA VAL A 251 0.82 -6.34 23.80
C VAL A 251 -0.07 -7.59 23.86
N SER A 252 -0.35 -8.12 25.06
CA SER A 252 -1.20 -9.31 25.21
C SER A 252 -2.65 -9.07 24.72
N GLN A 253 -3.07 -7.80 24.64
CA GLN A 253 -4.38 -7.42 24.16
C GLN A 253 -4.58 -7.61 22.66
N PHE A 254 -3.52 -7.74 21.85
CA PHE A 254 -3.67 -7.86 20.39
C PHE A 254 -2.76 -8.90 19.73
N LEU A 255 -1.74 -9.40 20.42
CA LEU A 255 -0.74 -10.30 19.84
C LEU A 255 -1.35 -11.55 19.18
N GLU A 256 -2.35 -12.16 19.82
CA GLU A 256 -3.05 -13.35 19.30
C GLU A 256 -3.71 -13.08 17.94
N ALA A 257 -4.20 -11.86 17.70
CA ALA A 257 -4.87 -11.49 16.46
C ALA A 257 -3.91 -11.08 15.33
N MET A 258 -2.63 -10.87 15.65
CA MET A 258 -1.62 -10.32 14.74
C MET A 258 -1.45 -11.14 13.43
N PRO A 259 -1.45 -12.49 13.45
CA PRO A 259 -1.38 -13.26 12.21
C PRO A 259 -2.58 -13.04 11.28
N ASP A 260 -3.79 -12.96 11.84
CA ASP A 260 -5.01 -12.72 11.05
C ASP A 260 -5.11 -11.25 10.58
N MET A 261 -4.58 -10.29 11.36
CA MET A 261 -4.45 -8.89 10.92
C MET A 261 -3.51 -8.78 9.72
N ALA A 262 -2.31 -9.35 9.84
CA ALA A 262 -1.32 -9.37 8.79
C ALA A 262 -1.88 -10.03 7.53
N ARG A 263 -2.52 -11.20 7.68
CA ARG A 263 -3.18 -11.88 6.57
C ARG A 263 -4.27 -11.01 5.94
N PHE A 264 -5.17 -10.45 6.74
CA PHE A 264 -6.24 -9.56 6.28
C PHE A 264 -5.70 -8.39 5.45
N ILE A 265 -4.67 -7.69 5.94
CA ILE A 265 -4.04 -6.55 5.26
C ILE A 265 -3.56 -6.97 3.87
N ASP A 266 -2.87 -8.10 3.77
CA ASP A 266 -2.34 -8.55 2.48
C ASP A 266 -3.43 -8.89 1.47
N ILE A 267 -4.30 -9.83 1.83
CA ILE A 267 -5.25 -10.40 0.86
C ILE A 267 -6.49 -9.54 0.64
N SER A 268 -6.80 -8.60 1.53
CA SER A 268 -7.79 -7.56 1.22
C SER A 268 -7.29 -6.64 0.11
N ASN A 269 -6.01 -6.26 0.14
CA ASN A 269 -5.40 -5.50 -0.95
C ASN A 269 -5.44 -6.28 -2.26
N ASP A 270 -5.02 -7.56 -2.27
CA ASP A 270 -5.01 -8.40 -3.48
C ASP A 270 -6.39 -8.49 -4.14
N VAL A 271 -7.47 -8.58 -3.35
CA VAL A 271 -8.84 -8.62 -3.88
C VAL A 271 -9.28 -7.25 -4.42
N LEU A 272 -9.02 -6.17 -3.68
CA LEU A 272 -9.43 -4.81 -4.07
C LEU A 272 -8.57 -4.26 -5.22
N SER A 273 -7.34 -4.74 -5.37
CA SER A 273 -6.41 -4.37 -6.43
C SER A 273 -6.55 -5.20 -7.69
N PHE A 274 -7.11 -6.42 -7.62
CA PHE A 274 -7.22 -7.33 -8.75
C PHE A 274 -7.82 -6.66 -10.01
N TYR A 275 -8.89 -5.87 -9.86
CA TYR A 275 -9.51 -5.18 -10.99
C TYR A 275 -8.54 -4.23 -11.72
N LYS A 276 -7.75 -3.43 -11.00
CA LYS A 276 -6.78 -2.52 -11.63
C LYS A 276 -5.61 -3.27 -12.28
N GLU A 277 -5.23 -4.42 -11.72
CA GLU A 277 -4.10 -5.23 -12.16
C GLU A 277 -4.43 -5.95 -13.45
N GLU A 278 -5.60 -6.60 -13.50
CA GLU A 278 -6.10 -7.22 -14.72
C GLU A 278 -6.24 -6.20 -15.86
N LEU A 279 -6.82 -5.02 -15.59
CA LEU A 279 -6.88 -3.95 -16.60
C LEU A 279 -5.51 -3.43 -17.02
N GLY A 280 -4.50 -3.55 -16.17
CA GLY A 280 -3.11 -3.22 -16.46
C GLY A 280 -2.35 -4.33 -17.18
N GLY A 281 -2.94 -5.52 -17.33
CA GLY A 281 -2.27 -6.71 -17.84
C GLY A 281 -1.25 -7.32 -16.88
N ASP A 282 -1.31 -6.95 -15.59
CA ASP A 282 -0.42 -7.50 -14.57
C ASP A 282 -0.92 -8.90 -14.16
N THR A 283 -0.07 -9.89 -14.43
CA THR A 283 -0.35 -11.31 -14.17
C THR A 283 0.64 -11.92 -13.19
N ARG A 284 1.48 -11.11 -12.55
CA ARG A 284 2.47 -11.56 -11.55
C ARG A 284 2.04 -11.24 -10.13
N ASN A 285 0.75 -11.08 -9.90
CA ASN A 285 0.15 -10.86 -8.59
C ASN A 285 -0.16 -12.17 -7.85
N TYR A 286 -0.57 -12.03 -6.58
CA TYR A 286 -0.89 -13.15 -5.70
C TYR A 286 -2.00 -14.06 -6.26
N ILE A 287 -3.07 -13.48 -6.81
CA ILE A 287 -4.23 -14.23 -7.33
C ILE A 287 -3.82 -15.11 -8.50
N HIS A 288 -3.07 -14.57 -9.48
CA HIS A 288 -2.52 -15.35 -10.59
C HIS A 288 -1.55 -16.44 -10.10
N ASN A 289 -0.67 -16.11 -9.16
CA ASN A 289 0.30 -17.07 -8.64
C ASN A 289 -0.39 -18.25 -7.94
N VAL A 290 -1.47 -18.01 -7.19
CA VAL A 290 -2.28 -19.08 -6.59
C VAL A 290 -3.05 -19.86 -7.67
N ALA A 291 -3.64 -19.19 -8.66
CA ALA A 291 -4.33 -19.86 -9.77
C ALA A 291 -3.39 -20.79 -10.56
N ASN A 292 -2.17 -20.33 -10.86
CA ASN A 292 -1.17 -21.09 -11.59
C ASN A 292 -0.72 -22.35 -10.82
N THR A 293 -0.48 -22.22 -9.51
CA THR A 293 0.00 -23.35 -8.69
C THR A 293 -1.11 -24.36 -8.38
N THR A 294 -2.32 -23.90 -8.11
CA THR A 294 -3.46 -24.78 -7.80
C THR A 294 -4.14 -25.35 -9.04
N GLY A 295 -4.04 -24.65 -10.18
CA GLY A 295 -4.79 -24.91 -11.41
C GLY A 295 -6.28 -24.60 -11.30
N LYS A 296 -6.70 -23.82 -10.30
CA LYS A 296 -8.09 -23.34 -10.16
C LYS A 296 -8.35 -22.17 -11.13
N PRO A 297 -9.60 -21.99 -11.60
CA PRO A 297 -9.98 -20.80 -12.35
C PRO A 297 -9.74 -19.52 -11.55
N ILE A 298 -9.36 -18.42 -12.21
CA ILE A 298 -8.91 -17.21 -11.49
C ILE A 298 -10.03 -16.58 -10.66
N ALA A 299 -11.26 -16.60 -11.18
CA ALA A 299 -12.43 -16.10 -10.47
C ALA A 299 -12.72 -16.88 -9.17
N VAL A 300 -12.46 -18.20 -9.18
CA VAL A 300 -12.60 -19.06 -7.99
C VAL A 300 -11.54 -18.69 -6.95
N VAL A 301 -10.28 -18.48 -7.38
CA VAL A 301 -9.20 -18.06 -6.47
C VAL A 301 -9.49 -16.69 -5.86
N LEU A 302 -9.99 -15.75 -6.65
CA LEU A 302 -10.39 -14.43 -6.17
C LEU A 302 -11.51 -14.51 -5.13
N GLU A 303 -12.54 -15.34 -5.38
CA GLU A 303 -13.65 -15.56 -4.45
C GLU A 303 -13.19 -16.25 -3.15
N GLU A 304 -12.35 -17.29 -3.24
CA GLU A 304 -11.77 -17.96 -2.08
C GLU A 304 -10.88 -17.02 -1.26
N THR A 305 -10.06 -16.20 -1.91
CA THR A 305 -9.21 -15.20 -1.25
C THR A 305 -10.07 -14.16 -0.53
N ASN A 306 -11.14 -13.69 -1.16
CA ASN A 306 -12.09 -12.78 -0.51
C ASN A 306 -12.79 -13.41 0.70
N GLN A 307 -13.18 -14.68 0.59
CA GLN A 307 -13.77 -15.40 1.71
C GLN A 307 -12.76 -15.51 2.87
N GLU A 308 -11.50 -15.84 2.57
CA GLU A 308 -10.43 -15.87 3.58
C GLU A 308 -10.22 -14.50 4.24
N THR A 309 -10.22 -13.41 3.48
CA THR A 309 -10.14 -12.04 4.00
C THR A 309 -11.25 -11.78 5.02
N ILE A 310 -12.50 -12.15 4.68
CA ILE A 310 -13.66 -11.98 5.57
C ILE A 310 -13.50 -12.82 6.85
N GLU A 311 -13.04 -14.06 6.73
CA GLU A 311 -12.84 -14.92 7.90
C GLU A 311 -11.69 -14.43 8.80
N CYS A 312 -10.60 -13.88 8.23
CA CYS A 312 -9.55 -13.22 9.01
C CYS A 312 -10.12 -12.07 9.83
N ALA A 313 -10.89 -11.16 9.21
CA ALA A 313 -11.51 -10.05 9.91
C ALA A 313 -12.47 -10.52 11.02
N LYS A 314 -13.24 -11.59 10.79
CA LYS A 314 -14.11 -12.17 11.83
C LYS A 314 -13.32 -12.73 13.01
N ARG A 315 -12.21 -13.43 12.76
CA ARG A 315 -11.34 -13.96 13.83
C ARG A 315 -10.70 -12.84 14.64
N VAL A 316 -10.14 -11.82 13.98
CA VAL A 316 -9.60 -10.64 14.68
C VAL A 316 -10.68 -9.99 15.57
N ASN A 317 -11.86 -9.73 15.01
CA ASN A 317 -12.96 -9.14 15.77
C ASN A 317 -13.38 -10.01 16.96
N ALA A 318 -13.37 -11.35 16.81
CA ALA A 318 -13.69 -12.25 17.91
C ALA A 318 -12.62 -12.23 19.02
N ILE A 319 -11.34 -12.20 18.65
CA ILE A 319 -10.21 -12.14 19.59
C ILE A 319 -10.22 -10.82 20.36
N LEU A 320 -10.38 -9.68 19.67
CA LEU A 320 -10.33 -8.35 20.27
C LEU A 320 -11.62 -7.94 21.00
N LYS A 321 -12.72 -8.66 20.80
CA LYS A 321 -14.03 -8.30 21.35
C LYS A 321 -13.94 -8.05 22.87
N GLY A 322 -14.34 -6.85 23.27
CA GLY A 322 -14.38 -6.47 24.69
C GLY A 322 -13.04 -6.01 25.26
N ARG A 323 -11.98 -5.91 24.45
CA ARG A 323 -10.66 -5.36 24.85
C ARG A 323 -10.60 -3.83 24.77
N GLY A 324 -11.76 -3.14 24.76
CA GLY A 324 -11.86 -1.68 24.85
C GLY A 324 -11.18 -0.94 23.68
N VAL A 325 -10.26 -0.04 24.00
CA VAL A 325 -9.56 0.80 23.00
C VAL A 325 -8.78 -0.02 21.97
N TYR A 326 -8.33 -1.23 22.31
CA TYR A 326 -7.61 -2.11 21.39
C TYR A 326 -8.50 -2.61 20.24
N ASP A 327 -9.75 -2.99 20.55
CA ASP A 327 -10.74 -3.34 19.53
C ASP A 327 -11.04 -2.13 18.63
N GLN A 328 -11.29 -0.98 19.24
CA GLN A 328 -11.60 0.25 18.50
C GLN A 328 -10.48 0.65 17.53
N SER A 329 -9.21 0.54 17.96
CA SER A 329 -8.07 0.86 17.10
C SER A 329 -8.04 0.01 15.83
N TRP A 330 -8.32 -1.30 15.96
CA TRP A 330 -8.44 -2.18 14.81
C TRP A 330 -9.64 -1.82 13.91
N GLN A 331 -10.81 -1.53 14.49
CA GLN A 331 -11.98 -1.13 13.69
C GLN A 331 -11.73 0.16 12.91
N ASP A 332 -11.06 1.14 13.53
CA ASP A 332 -10.67 2.39 12.88
C ASP A 332 -9.67 2.14 11.75
N SER A 333 -8.67 1.27 11.98
CA SER A 333 -7.70 0.87 10.96
C SER A 333 -8.37 0.18 9.77
N VAL A 334 -9.24 -0.81 10.01
CA VAL A 334 -9.98 -1.48 8.93
C VAL A 334 -10.84 -0.50 8.14
N ARG A 335 -11.55 0.42 8.82
CA ARG A 335 -12.35 1.45 8.16
C ARG A 335 -11.47 2.35 7.29
N GLY A 336 -10.37 2.86 7.83
CA GLY A 336 -9.47 3.74 7.10
C GLY A 336 -8.79 3.05 5.93
N TYR A 337 -8.37 1.81 6.11
CA TYR A 337 -7.75 1.00 5.08
C TYR A 337 -8.73 0.74 3.92
N MET A 338 -9.98 0.40 4.21
CA MET A 338 -11.02 0.28 3.17
C MET A 338 -11.27 1.62 2.48
N ALA A 339 -11.35 2.72 3.25
CA ALA A 339 -11.53 4.06 2.71
C ALA A 339 -10.39 4.47 1.78
N MET A 340 -9.15 4.12 2.09
CA MET A 340 -8.00 4.36 1.22
C MET A 340 -8.20 3.68 -0.14
N HIS A 341 -8.76 2.48 -0.18
CA HIS A 341 -9.02 1.78 -1.44
C HIS A 341 -10.21 2.37 -2.21
N THR A 342 -11.34 2.60 -1.54
CA THR A 342 -12.59 3.07 -2.18
C THR A 342 -12.48 4.50 -2.69
N THR A 343 -11.62 5.31 -2.09
CA THR A 343 -11.49 6.74 -2.44
C THR A 343 -10.32 7.02 -3.38
N ASN A 344 -9.36 6.10 -3.50
CA ASN A 344 -8.18 6.30 -4.33
C ASN A 344 -8.43 5.85 -5.78
N PRO A 345 -8.32 6.77 -6.77
CA PRO A 345 -8.54 6.44 -8.18
C PRO A 345 -7.66 5.30 -8.72
N ARG A 346 -6.52 5.00 -8.06
CA ARG A 346 -5.61 3.90 -8.42
C ARG A 346 -6.34 2.55 -8.51
N TYR A 347 -7.30 2.28 -7.62
CA TYR A 347 -7.98 0.97 -7.56
C TYR A 347 -9.16 0.85 -8.53
N LYS A 348 -9.57 1.95 -9.18
CA LYS A 348 -10.68 1.96 -10.14
C LYS A 348 -12.00 1.41 -9.59
N LEU A 349 -12.22 1.48 -8.27
CA LEU A 349 -13.46 0.99 -7.64
C LEU A 349 -14.70 1.81 -8.04
N LYS A 350 -14.52 3.02 -8.55
CA LYS A 350 -15.58 3.82 -9.18
C LYS A 350 -16.21 3.09 -10.38
N ASP A 351 -15.42 2.37 -11.18
CA ASP A 351 -15.90 1.60 -12.34
C ASP A 351 -16.79 0.41 -11.90
N LEU A 352 -16.59 -0.05 -10.66
CA LEU A 352 -17.42 -1.08 -10.02
C LEU A 352 -18.63 -0.51 -9.28
N GLY A 353 -18.80 0.81 -9.24
CA GLY A 353 -19.83 1.48 -8.44
C GLY A 353 -19.59 1.38 -6.93
N LEU A 354 -18.33 1.20 -6.51
CA LEU A 354 -17.89 1.07 -5.12
C LEU A 354 -16.94 2.22 -4.71
N GLY A 355 -16.73 3.19 -5.60
CA GLY A 355 -15.88 4.34 -5.34
C GLY A 355 -16.58 5.38 -4.46
N GLU A 356 -15.80 6.06 -3.62
CA GLU A 356 -16.23 7.14 -2.75
C GLU A 356 -15.48 8.44 -3.06
N GLU A 357 -16.02 9.58 -2.65
CA GLU A 357 -15.29 10.83 -2.68
C GLU A 357 -14.16 10.82 -1.64
N HIS A 358 -12.97 11.30 -2.02
CA HIS A 358 -11.84 11.31 -1.10
C HIS A 358 -12.09 12.27 0.06
N PRO A 359 -11.88 11.84 1.33
CA PRO A 359 -12.07 12.71 2.51
C PRO A 359 -11.21 13.98 2.51
N LEU A 360 -10.18 14.03 1.66
CA LEU A 360 -9.29 15.17 1.50
C LEU A 360 -9.74 16.15 0.42
N ALA A 361 -10.76 15.82 -0.38
CA ALA A 361 -11.29 16.70 -1.42
C ALA A 361 -11.65 18.11 -0.90
N PRO A 362 -12.29 18.26 0.29
CA PRO A 362 -12.56 19.59 0.84
C PRO A 362 -11.31 20.40 1.22
N PHE A 363 -10.16 19.73 1.36
CA PHE A 363 -8.90 20.30 1.84
C PHE A 363 -7.86 20.47 0.73
N GLU A 364 -8.16 20.10 -0.53
CA GLU A 364 -7.20 20.17 -1.64
C GLU A 364 -6.66 21.59 -1.88
N HIS A 365 -7.48 22.62 -1.68
CA HIS A 365 -7.03 24.01 -1.75
C HIS A 365 -6.01 24.35 -0.66
N GLN A 366 -6.26 23.93 0.58
CA GLN A 366 -5.35 24.16 1.70
C GLN A 366 -4.05 23.39 1.53
N ILE A 367 -4.12 22.14 1.05
CA ILE A 367 -2.95 21.33 0.69
C ILE A 367 -2.14 22.06 -0.39
N GLY A 368 -2.79 22.58 -1.43
CA GLY A 368 -2.15 23.37 -2.49
C GLY A 368 -1.46 24.64 -1.97
N GLU A 369 -2.16 25.45 -1.17
CA GLU A 369 -1.60 26.67 -0.55
C GLU A 369 -0.43 26.36 0.39
N LEU A 370 -0.49 25.23 1.11
CA LEU A 370 0.56 24.79 2.01
C LEU A 370 1.82 24.45 1.22
N PHE A 371 1.71 23.69 0.12
CA PHE A 371 2.83 23.43 -0.79
C PHE A 371 3.38 24.70 -1.43
N GLU A 372 2.53 25.67 -1.81
CA GLU A 372 2.99 26.97 -2.32
C GLU A 372 3.78 27.79 -1.29
N ARG A 373 3.41 27.73 0.00
CA ARG A 373 4.17 28.38 1.08
C ARG A 373 5.51 27.71 1.30
N PHE A 374 5.56 26.38 1.21
CA PHE A 374 6.78 25.61 1.37
C PHE A 374 7.80 25.84 0.25
N HIS A 375 7.37 26.23 -0.95
CA HIS A 375 8.28 26.60 -2.05
C HIS A 375 8.87 28.02 -1.94
N LYS A 376 8.40 28.84 -0.99
CA LYS A 376 8.88 30.21 -0.78
C LYS A 376 9.88 30.34 0.37
N GLN A 377 10.11 29.26 1.12
CA GLN A 377 11.14 29.14 2.16
C GLN A 377 12.30 28.31 1.62
#